data_AF-A0A6A3V553-F1
#
_entry.id   AF-A0A6A3V553-F1
#
_cell.length_a   1.000
_cell.length_b   1.000
_cell.length_c   1.000
_cell.angle_alpha   90.00
_cell.angle_beta   90.00
_cell.angle_gamma   90.00
#
_symmetry.space_group_name_H-M   'P 1'
#
loop_
_entity.id
_entity.type
_entity.pdbx_description
1 polymer ?
#
loop_
_entity_poly.entity_id
_entity_poly.type
_entity_poly.pdbx_seq_one_letter_code
_entity_poly.pdbx_strand_id
1 'polypeptide(L)'
;MDHVRTSASTHFLAHPAVTSRLHDFQFGVCDLSVLHFPRFDLNDKLDRKKAHAVNMRNFSTKVDLPHIPENPEYSDLTESLTVLHIFAKEFFDSITREFVEAAKEFCETLNDFAPWSSREVHILAFWFSNVFAAYRLAVVNDLRTGVTRSRPTSCIE
;
A
#
# COMPACT_ATOMS: atom_id res chain seq x y z
N MET A 1 9.12 15.01 -0.93
CA MET A 1 9.73 13.77 -1.45
C MET A 1 10.99 13.38 -0.69
N ASP A 2 11.90 14.32 -0.37
CA ASP A 2 13.12 13.99 0.39
C ASP A 2 12.84 13.44 1.79
N HIS A 3 11.87 14.00 2.52
CA HIS A 3 11.44 13.49 3.83
C HIS A 3 10.96 12.03 3.81
N VAL A 4 10.23 11.62 2.77
CA VAL A 4 9.75 10.23 2.61
C VAL A 4 10.91 9.26 2.49
N ARG A 5 12.03 9.67 1.89
CA ARG A 5 13.18 8.79 1.66
C ARG A 5 14.06 8.61 2.88
N THR A 6 14.12 9.63 3.72
CA THR A 6 14.97 9.64 4.91
C THR A 6 14.22 9.19 6.16
N SER A 7 12.88 9.09 6.09
CA SER A 7 12.07 8.66 7.23
C SER A 7 12.35 7.20 7.60
N ALA A 8 12.43 6.95 8.91
CA ALA A 8 12.56 5.62 9.47
C ALA A 8 11.33 4.74 9.21
N SER A 9 10.16 5.34 8.95
CA SER A 9 8.90 4.63 8.69
C SER A 9 8.75 4.18 7.24
N THR A 10 9.65 4.61 6.35
CA THR A 10 9.69 4.13 4.97
C THR A 10 10.49 2.84 4.89
N HIS A 11 9.80 1.74 5.18
CA HIS A 11 10.37 0.39 5.17
C HIS A 11 10.29 -0.30 3.80
N PHE A 12 10.03 0.43 2.72
CA PHE A 12 10.05 -0.10 1.35
C PHE A 12 11.04 0.70 0.49
N LEU A 13 11.40 0.18 -0.68
CA LEU A 13 12.19 0.93 -1.63
C LEU A 13 11.38 2.13 -2.12
N ALA A 14 11.78 3.35 -1.70
CA ALA A 14 11.13 4.62 -2.03
C ALA A 14 11.28 5.02 -3.52
N HIS A 15 10.91 4.10 -4.42
CA HIS A 15 10.94 4.24 -5.85
C HIS A 15 10.07 5.43 -6.27
N PRO A 16 10.56 6.37 -7.09
CA PRO A 16 9.83 7.60 -7.43
C PRO A 16 8.39 7.35 -7.89
N ALA A 17 8.20 6.33 -8.75
CA ALA A 17 6.91 5.94 -9.29
C ALA A 17 5.95 5.37 -8.22
N VAL A 18 6.49 4.70 -7.19
CA VAL A 18 5.71 4.19 -6.06
C VAL A 18 5.35 5.34 -5.12
N THR A 19 6.34 6.15 -4.73
CA THR A 19 6.13 7.28 -3.82
C THR A 19 5.17 8.33 -4.37
N SER A 20 5.24 8.60 -5.69
CA SER A 20 4.33 9.56 -6.33
C SER A 20 2.89 9.06 -6.32
N ARG A 21 2.67 7.80 -6.72
CA ARG A 21 1.32 7.22 -6.71
C ARG A 21 0.77 7.01 -5.30
N LEU A 22 1.65 6.70 -4.34
CA LEU A 22 1.25 6.49 -2.94
C LEU A 22 0.80 7.80 -2.30
N HIS A 23 1.50 8.91 -2.59
CA HIS A 23 1.08 10.24 -2.15
C HIS A 23 -0.35 10.57 -2.58
N ASP A 24 -0.73 10.17 -3.81
CA ASP A 24 -2.06 10.39 -4.36
C ASP A 24 -3.05 9.25 -4.05
N PHE A 25 -2.63 8.27 -3.24
CA PHE A 25 -3.35 7.04 -2.90
C PHE A 25 -3.89 6.28 -4.14
N GLN A 26 -3.12 6.29 -5.23
CA GLN A 26 -3.49 5.72 -6.54
C GLN A 26 -3.27 4.21 -6.57
N PHE A 27 -4.14 3.46 -5.89
CA PHE A 27 -4.24 2.01 -6.01
C PHE A 27 -5.20 1.59 -7.12
N GLY A 28 -5.04 0.35 -7.63
CA GLY A 28 -6.00 -0.26 -8.57
C GLY A 28 -5.36 -0.95 -9.77
N VAL A 29 -6.18 -1.21 -10.79
CA VAL A 29 -5.77 -1.86 -12.05
C VAL A 29 -4.73 -0.98 -12.76
N CYS A 30 -3.58 -1.56 -13.13
CA CYS A 30 -2.45 -0.87 -13.78
C CYS A 30 -1.79 0.26 -12.96
N ASP A 31 -2.15 0.39 -11.69
CA ASP A 31 -1.59 1.37 -10.74
C ASP A 31 -0.96 0.63 -9.55
N LEU A 32 -0.95 1.22 -8.34
CA LEU A 32 -0.39 0.54 -7.18
C LEU A 32 -1.21 -0.71 -6.82
N SER A 33 -0.51 -1.84 -6.82
CA SER A 33 -0.79 -3.01 -6.00
C SER A 33 -0.22 -2.85 -4.59
N VAL A 34 -0.88 -3.43 -3.59
CA VAL A 34 -0.31 -3.60 -2.24
C VAL A 34 1.04 -4.35 -2.24
N LEU A 35 1.28 -5.24 -3.21
CA LEU A 35 2.56 -5.96 -3.33
C LEU A 35 3.73 -5.09 -3.81
N HIS A 36 3.53 -3.79 -4.10
CA HIS A 36 4.63 -2.84 -4.34
C HIS A 36 5.31 -2.36 -3.06
N PHE A 37 4.86 -2.81 -1.89
CA PHE A 37 5.39 -2.40 -0.59
C PHE A 37 6.14 -3.54 0.13
N PRO A 38 7.00 -4.33 -0.54
CA PRO A 38 7.78 -5.33 0.16
C PRO A 38 8.68 -4.64 1.19
N ARG A 39 8.94 -5.32 2.30
CA ARG A 39 9.88 -4.80 3.28
C ARG A 39 11.27 -4.76 2.66
N PHE A 40 11.91 -3.60 2.80
CA PHE A 40 13.23 -3.30 2.32
C PHE A 40 14.18 -3.29 3.51
N ASP A 41 14.74 -4.47 3.79
CA ASP A 41 15.54 -4.71 4.99
C ASP A 41 17.02 -4.32 4.79
N LEU A 42 17.86 -4.64 5.78
CA LEU A 42 19.29 -4.35 5.70
C LEU A 42 20.00 -5.16 4.61
N ASN A 43 19.56 -6.39 4.34
CA ASN A 43 20.14 -7.24 3.30
C ASN A 43 19.83 -6.67 1.91
N ASP A 44 18.62 -6.17 1.70
CA ASP A 44 18.25 -5.48 0.46
C ASP A 44 19.03 -4.18 0.25
N LYS A 45 19.33 -3.44 1.32
CA LYS A 45 20.18 -2.23 1.27
C LYS A 45 21.63 -2.55 0.90
N LEU A 46 22.13 -3.71 1.32
CA LEU A 46 23.48 -4.18 1.01
C LEU A 46 23.57 -4.76 -0.41
N ASP A 47 22.45 -5.15 -1.02
CA ASP A 47 22.40 -5.55 -2.43
C ASP A 47 22.58 -4.35 -3.37
N ARG A 48 23.84 -4.13 -3.73
CA ARG A 48 24.32 -3.03 -4.57
C ARG A 48 23.69 -3.01 -5.97
N LYS A 49 23.09 -4.12 -6.46
CA LYS A 49 22.36 -4.14 -7.74
C LYS A 49 20.99 -3.46 -7.63
N LYS A 50 20.24 -3.71 -6.56
CA LYS A 50 18.95 -3.04 -6.30
C LYS A 50 19.13 -1.54 -6.06
N ALA A 51 20.21 -1.15 -5.37
CA ALA A 51 20.53 0.25 -5.07
C ALA A 51 20.91 1.09 -6.31
N HIS A 52 21.44 0.49 -7.37
CA HIS A 52 21.88 1.20 -8.59
C HIS A 52 20.94 1.08 -9.79
N ALA A 53 19.91 0.23 -9.72
CA ALA A 53 19.01 -0.02 -10.86
C ALA A 53 18.08 1.16 -11.18
N VAL A 54 17.83 2.07 -10.23
CA VAL A 54 16.80 3.10 -10.36
C VAL A 54 17.40 4.48 -10.15
N ASN A 55 17.17 5.39 -11.11
CA ASN A 55 17.42 6.80 -10.89
C ASN A 55 16.41 7.34 -9.88
N MET A 56 16.80 7.32 -8.62
CA MET A 56 15.99 7.82 -7.51
C MET A 56 15.72 9.33 -7.63
N ARG A 57 16.15 10.08 -8.63
CA ARG A 57 15.78 11.49 -8.81
C ARG A 57 14.77 11.72 -9.94
N ASN A 58 14.35 10.68 -10.64
CA ASN A 58 13.42 10.79 -11.75
C ASN A 58 11.97 10.59 -11.29
N PHE A 59 11.23 11.70 -11.12
CA PHE A 59 9.79 11.70 -10.80
C PHE A 59 8.91 11.84 -12.04
N SER A 60 9.42 11.52 -13.23
CA SER A 60 8.60 11.54 -14.44
C SER A 60 7.42 10.56 -14.30
N THR A 61 6.24 10.98 -14.75
CA THR A 61 5.06 10.12 -14.87
C THR A 61 5.26 8.93 -15.83
N LYS A 62 6.34 8.95 -16.62
CA LYS A 62 6.75 7.87 -17.53
C LYS A 62 7.58 6.77 -16.86
N VAL A 63 7.89 6.90 -15.56
CA VAL A 63 8.62 5.85 -14.85
C VAL A 63 7.64 4.73 -14.51
N ASP A 64 7.92 3.54 -15.05
CA ASP A 64 7.15 2.34 -14.79
C ASP A 64 7.22 1.93 -13.31
N LEU A 65 6.17 1.26 -12.83
CA LEU A 65 6.17 0.67 -11.50
C LEU A 65 7.17 -0.51 -11.45
N PRO A 66 7.83 -0.73 -10.30
CA PRO A 66 8.62 -1.93 -10.11
C PRO A 66 7.72 -3.15 -10.24
N HIS A 67 8.28 -4.25 -10.74
CA HIS A 67 7.52 -5.50 -10.86
C HIS A 67 7.16 -6.05 -9.47
N ILE A 68 5.93 -6.54 -9.31
CA ILE A 68 5.50 -7.27 -8.11
C ILE A 68 6.07 -8.70 -8.15
N PRO A 69 6.17 -9.41 -7.01
CA PRO A 69 6.64 -10.81 -7.02
C PRO A 69 5.81 -11.69 -7.96
N GLU A 70 6.49 -12.55 -8.74
CA GLU A 70 5.84 -13.52 -9.64
C GLU A 70 5.17 -14.65 -8.87
N ASN A 71 5.77 -15.08 -7.76
CA ASN A 71 5.25 -16.14 -6.91
C ASN A 71 5.20 -15.67 -5.43
N PRO A 72 4.30 -14.72 -5.08
CA PRO A 72 4.21 -14.25 -3.70
C PRO A 72 3.70 -15.35 -2.77
N GLU A 73 4.22 -15.32 -1.55
CA GLU A 73 3.71 -16.04 -0.39
C GLU A 73 2.72 -15.15 0.38
N TYR A 74 1.90 -15.77 1.24
CA TYR A 74 0.96 -15.02 2.08
C TYR A 74 1.65 -14.03 3.04
N SER A 75 2.87 -14.38 3.47
CA SER A 75 3.77 -13.52 4.24
C SER A 75 4.10 -12.21 3.50
N ASP A 76 4.29 -12.25 2.18
CA ASP A 76 4.57 -11.04 1.39
C ASP A 76 3.41 -10.04 1.44
N LEU A 77 2.18 -10.55 1.40
CA LEU A 77 0.97 -9.72 1.48
C LEU A 77 0.80 -9.08 2.86
N THR A 78 0.93 -9.88 3.92
CA THR A 78 0.82 -9.40 5.31
C THR A 78 1.94 -8.41 5.66
N GLU A 79 3.17 -8.67 5.20
CA GLU A 79 4.30 -7.76 5.37
C GLU A 79 4.09 -6.46 4.59
N SER A 80 3.62 -6.54 3.34
CA SER A 80 3.36 -5.35 2.53
C SER A 80 2.30 -4.43 3.14
N LEU A 81 1.21 -4.99 3.68
CA LEU A 81 0.19 -4.23 4.39
C LEU A 81 0.73 -3.64 5.71
N THR A 82 1.63 -4.36 6.39
CA THR A 82 2.30 -3.84 7.59
C THR A 82 3.19 -2.65 7.26
N VAL A 83 4.00 -2.75 6.21
CA VAL A 83 4.86 -1.65 5.74
C VAL A 83 4.02 -0.43 5.33
N LEU A 84 2.93 -0.65 4.59
CA LEU A 84 2.01 0.41 4.20
C LEU A 84 1.34 1.07 5.43
N HIS A 85 0.95 0.30 6.43
CA HIS A 85 0.39 0.84 7.67
C HIS A 85 1.40 1.68 8.45
N ILE A 86 2.65 1.23 8.59
CA ILE A 86 3.71 2.02 9.23
C ILE A 86 3.90 3.36 8.51
N PHE A 87 3.92 3.35 7.17
CA PHE A 87 3.96 4.56 6.38
C PHE A 87 2.74 5.46 6.62
N ALA A 88 1.53 4.87 6.60
CA ALA A 88 0.28 5.60 6.79
C ALA A 88 0.23 6.32 8.15
N LYS A 89 0.82 5.75 9.20
CA LYS A 89 0.88 6.37 10.53
C LYS A 89 1.64 7.69 10.56
N GLU A 90 2.62 7.87 9.68
CA GLU A 90 3.44 9.08 9.62
C GLU A 90 2.90 10.10 8.60
N PHE A 91 2.40 9.63 7.46
CA PHE A 91 2.15 10.50 6.31
C PHE A 91 0.69 10.74 5.96
N PHE A 92 -0.25 9.92 6.44
CA PHE A 92 -1.66 10.07 6.13
C PHE A 92 -2.48 10.62 7.30
N ASP A 93 -3.65 11.18 6.98
CA ASP A 93 -4.61 11.63 7.97
C ASP A 93 -5.17 10.44 8.77
N SER A 94 -5.85 10.74 9.89
CA SER A 94 -6.34 9.72 10.81
C SER A 94 -7.33 8.75 10.16
N ILE A 95 -8.19 9.21 9.24
CA ILE A 95 -9.20 8.37 8.60
C ILE A 95 -8.54 7.39 7.65
N THR A 96 -7.64 7.88 6.79
CA THR A 96 -6.89 7.03 5.86
C THR A 96 -6.03 6.02 6.63
N ARG A 97 -5.40 6.44 7.74
CA ARG A 97 -4.62 5.56 8.63
C ARG A 97 -5.46 4.44 9.23
N GLU A 98 -6.61 4.76 9.81
CA GLU A 98 -7.54 3.78 10.39
C GLU A 98 -8.07 2.79 9.34
N PHE A 99 -8.30 3.27 8.12
CA PHE A 99 -8.71 2.41 7.00
C PHE A 99 -7.62 1.42 6.59
N VAL A 100 -6.35 1.87 6.50
CA VAL A 100 -5.21 0.98 6.22
C VAL A 100 -4.97 -0.01 7.36
N GLU A 101 -5.16 0.41 8.62
CA GLU A 101 -5.11 -0.45 9.80
C GLU A 101 -6.15 -1.57 9.74
N ALA A 102 -7.40 -1.23 9.46
CA ALA A 102 -8.48 -2.22 9.31
C ALA A 102 -8.19 -3.23 8.19
N ALA A 103 -7.58 -2.79 7.08
CA ALA A 103 -7.18 -3.69 6.00
C ALA A 103 -6.05 -4.64 6.44
N LYS A 104 -5.06 -4.15 7.19
CA LYS A 104 -4.01 -4.98 7.79
C LYS A 104 -4.60 -6.02 8.73
N GLU A 105 -5.45 -5.60 9.67
CA GLU A 105 -6.12 -6.51 10.63
C GLU A 105 -6.97 -7.56 9.90
N PHE A 106 -7.71 -7.16 8.87
CA PHE A 106 -8.48 -8.11 8.06
C PHE A 106 -7.57 -9.14 7.38
N CYS A 107 -6.43 -8.72 6.83
CA CYS A 107 -5.44 -9.66 6.29
C CYS A 107 -4.87 -10.58 7.37
N GLU A 108 -4.71 -10.15 8.62
CA GLU A 108 -4.29 -11.05 9.69
C GLU A 108 -5.36 -12.11 9.98
N THR A 109 -6.65 -11.73 10.00
CA THR A 109 -7.75 -12.71 10.18
C THR A 109 -7.85 -13.72 9.04
N LEU A 110 -7.47 -13.33 7.81
CA LEU A 110 -7.45 -14.24 6.67
C LEU A 110 -6.36 -15.33 6.80
N ASN A 111 -5.39 -15.18 7.70
CA ASN A 111 -4.37 -16.21 7.93
C ASN A 111 -4.96 -17.53 8.44
N ASP A 112 -6.12 -17.49 9.11
CA ASP A 112 -6.80 -18.68 9.63
C ASP A 112 -7.32 -19.61 8.52
N PHE A 113 -7.40 -19.13 7.27
CA PHE A 113 -7.82 -19.90 6.09
C PHE A 113 -6.65 -20.46 5.28
N ALA A 114 -5.42 -20.34 5.78
CA ALA A 114 -4.24 -20.94 5.18
C ALA A 114 -4.38 -22.48 5.02
N PRO A 115 -3.68 -23.11 4.06
CA PRO A 115 -2.65 -22.54 3.19
C PRO A 115 -3.21 -21.78 1.99
N TRP A 116 -2.52 -20.71 1.60
CA TRP A 116 -2.82 -19.91 0.42
C TRP A 116 -1.84 -20.23 -0.71
N SER A 117 -2.37 -20.50 -1.90
CA SER A 117 -1.56 -20.58 -3.12
C SER A 117 -1.13 -19.18 -3.58
N SER A 118 -0.02 -19.12 -4.33
CA SER A 118 0.48 -17.85 -4.86
C SER A 118 -0.54 -17.11 -5.74
N ARG A 119 -1.35 -17.86 -6.51
CA ARG A 119 -2.46 -17.30 -7.29
C ARG A 119 -3.53 -16.66 -6.41
N GLU A 120 -3.89 -17.29 -5.30
CA GLU A 120 -4.85 -16.71 -4.34
C GLU A 120 -4.28 -15.46 -3.69
N VAL A 121 -2.98 -15.44 -3.37
CA VAL A 121 -2.30 -14.23 -2.86
C VAL A 121 -2.36 -13.08 -3.87
N HIS A 122 -2.15 -13.33 -5.16
CA HIS A 122 -2.35 -12.30 -6.20
C HIS A 122 -3.80 -11.80 -6.25
N ILE A 123 -4.78 -12.70 -6.15
CA ILE A 123 -6.20 -12.33 -6.14
C ILE A 123 -6.53 -11.46 -4.92
N LEU A 124 -6.04 -11.82 -3.73
CA LEU A 124 -6.22 -11.03 -2.51
C LEU A 124 -5.55 -9.66 -2.64
N ALA A 125 -4.30 -9.60 -3.10
CA ALA A 125 -3.60 -8.35 -3.34
C ALA A 125 -4.35 -7.44 -4.32
N PHE A 126 -4.87 -8.02 -5.41
CA PHE A 126 -5.71 -7.32 -6.38
C PHE A 126 -6.98 -6.78 -5.73
N TRP A 127 -7.66 -7.59 -4.90
CA TRP A 127 -8.86 -7.17 -4.18
C TRP A 127 -8.58 -6.01 -3.22
N PHE A 128 -7.56 -6.11 -2.36
CA PHE A 128 -7.16 -5.03 -1.44
C PHE A 128 -6.86 -3.73 -2.18
N SER A 129 -6.12 -3.82 -3.30
CA SER A 129 -5.76 -2.66 -4.11
C SER A 129 -7.00 -1.96 -4.71
N ASN A 130 -8.00 -2.73 -5.15
CA ASN A 130 -9.26 -2.16 -5.63
C ASN A 130 -10.13 -1.58 -4.51
N VAL A 131 -10.10 -2.17 -3.31
CA VAL A 131 -10.75 -1.60 -2.13
C VAL A 131 -10.14 -0.24 -1.77
N PHE A 132 -8.81 -0.11 -1.85
CA PHE A 132 -8.12 1.17 -1.66
C PHE A 132 -8.44 2.19 -2.75
N ALA A 133 -8.54 1.75 -4.00
CA ALA A 133 -8.99 2.59 -5.11
C ALA A 133 -10.41 3.13 -4.87
N ALA A 134 -11.33 2.26 -4.45
CA ALA A 134 -12.72 2.62 -4.16
C ALA A 134 -12.82 3.60 -2.98
N TYR A 135 -12.02 3.41 -1.94
CA TYR A 135 -11.92 4.35 -0.81
C TYR A 135 -11.51 5.76 -1.29
N ARG A 136 -10.45 5.87 -2.10
CA ARG A 136 -10.03 7.16 -2.68
C ARG A 136 -11.16 7.82 -3.46
N LEU A 137 -11.86 7.06 -4.31
CA LEU A 137 -12.99 7.60 -5.10
C LEU A 137 -14.13 8.09 -4.20
N ALA A 138 -14.42 7.36 -3.12
CA ALA A 138 -15.42 7.77 -2.13
C ALA A 138 -15.02 9.09 -1.43
N VAL A 139 -13.77 9.20 -0.97
CA VAL A 139 -13.24 10.43 -0.35
C VAL A 139 -13.33 11.62 -1.31
N VAL A 140 -12.91 11.45 -2.58
CA VAL A 140 -13.02 12.50 -3.60
C VAL A 140 -14.47 12.92 -3.82
N ASN A 141 -15.40 11.97 -3.85
CA ASN A 141 -16.81 12.27 -4.00
C ASN A 141 -17.40 12.99 -2.77
N ASP A 142 -17.04 12.57 -1.55
CA ASP A 142 -17.50 13.20 -0.31
C ASP A 142 -16.99 14.64 -0.22
N LEU A 143 -15.73 14.90 -0.59
CA LEU A 143 -15.17 16.25 -0.69
C LEU A 143 -15.91 17.12 -1.71
N ARG A 144 -16.29 16.55 -2.86
CA ARG A 144 -17.04 17.26 -3.91
C ARG A 144 -18.48 17.58 -3.48
N THR A 145 -19.10 16.71 -2.69
CA THR A 145 -20.51 16.83 -2.29
C THR A 145 -20.70 17.52 -0.94
N GLY A 146 -19.65 17.63 -0.12
CA GLY A 146 -19.72 18.20 1.22
C GLY A 146 -20.45 17.30 2.23
N VAL A 147 -20.77 16.05 1.88
CA VAL A 147 -21.47 15.10 2.74
C VAL A 147 -20.44 14.21 3.42
N THR A 148 -20.14 14.46 4.68
CA THR A 148 -19.39 13.51 5.52
C THR A 148 -20.36 12.41 5.94
N ARG A 149 -20.21 11.18 5.43
CA ARG A 149 -20.95 10.03 5.97
C ARG A 149 -20.41 9.72 7.37
N SER A 150 -20.98 10.37 8.39
CA SER A 150 -20.80 9.97 9.78
C SER A 150 -21.22 8.51 9.93
N ARG A 151 -20.33 7.72 10.54
CA ARG A 151 -20.58 6.34 10.99
C ARG A 151 -22.02 6.23 11.52
N PRO A 152 -22.85 5.25 11.10
CA PRO A 152 -24.15 5.06 11.73
C PRO A 152 -23.92 4.64 13.18
N THR A 153 -24.00 5.60 14.10
CA THR A 153 -24.20 5.31 15.50
C THR A 153 -25.67 4.93 15.67
N SER A 154 -25.87 3.74 16.25
CA SER A 154 -27.14 3.12 16.64
C SER A 154 -28.02 2.58 15.50
N CYS A 155 -28.14 1.26 15.47
CA CYS A 155 -29.39 0.59 15.86
C CYS A 155 -29.01 -0.65 16.69
N ILE A 156 -29.01 -0.47 18.02
CA ILE A 156 -29.37 -1.56 18.93
C ILE A 156 -30.89 -1.52 18.96
N GLU A 157 -31.53 -2.60 18.53
CA GLU A 157 -32.78 -3.14 19.08
C GLU A 157 -32.87 -4.62 18.69
#